data_AF-A0A1T4SSD6-F1
#
_entry.id   AF-A0A1T4SSD6-F1
#
_cell.length_a   1.000
_cell.length_b   1.000
_cell.length_c   1.000
_cell.angle_alpha   90.00
_cell.angle_beta   90.00
_cell.angle_gamma   90.00
#
_symmetry.space_group_name_H-M   'P 1'
#
loop_
_entity.id
_entity.type
_entity.pdbx_description
1 polymer ?
#
loop_
_entity_poly.entity_id
_entity_poly.type
_entity_poly.pdbx_seq_one_letter_code
_entity_poly.pdbx_strand_id
1 'polypeptide(L)'
;MAQAKPRSRVTRQTVTRDGKRIRVTTTTHLDGSVSTKVTDAPPLEWRLQAAAIKRLHGMAARGLDFAFAGDMNGLPLLSPSSKVKAKATGMTPGEHDIRIYLPHGRLGLIELKNADGRPSSEQTARHKRLAELGFDRQAVVKEREENEVADAVERIVRGWMGE
;
A
#
# COMPACT_ATOMS: atom_id res chain seq x y z
N MET A 1 1.46 23.95 -36.01
CA MET A 1 1.62 22.82 -35.06
C MET A 1 3.02 22.88 -34.48
N ALA A 2 3.19 23.08 -33.18
CA ALA A 2 4.51 23.15 -32.56
C ALA A 2 5.09 21.73 -32.40
N GLN A 3 6.25 21.47 -33.01
CA GLN A 3 7.00 20.22 -32.79
C GLN A 3 7.49 20.18 -31.33
N ALA A 4 7.27 19.05 -30.65
CA ALA A 4 7.75 18.85 -29.30
C ALA A 4 9.29 18.87 -29.28
N LYS A 5 9.88 19.70 -28.42
CA LYS A 5 11.34 19.72 -28.20
C LYS A 5 11.84 18.34 -27.75
N PRO A 6 13.00 17.89 -28.23
CA PRO A 6 13.56 16.60 -27.80
C PRO A 6 13.82 16.63 -26.28
N ARG A 7 13.51 15.53 -25.60
CA ARG A 7 13.70 15.35 -24.14
C ARG A 7 14.59 14.14 -23.88
N SER A 8 15.37 14.19 -22.81
CA SER A 8 16.11 13.03 -22.32
C SER A 8 15.16 11.87 -22.00
N ARG A 9 15.61 10.65 -22.28
CA ARG A 9 14.83 9.43 -22.00
C ARG A 9 15.24 8.90 -20.63
N VAL A 10 14.28 8.78 -19.72
CA VAL A 10 14.51 8.21 -18.39
C VAL A 10 13.83 6.85 -18.29
N THR A 11 14.60 5.82 -17.94
CA THR A 11 14.10 4.46 -17.69
C THR A 11 14.36 4.12 -16.23
N ARG A 12 13.39 3.47 -15.56
CA ARG A 12 13.52 3.00 -14.18
C ARG A 12 13.29 1.51 -14.12
N GLN A 13 14.18 0.79 -13.45
CA GLN A 13 14.06 -0.62 -13.17
C GLN A 13 14.25 -0.84 -11.67
N THR A 14 13.43 -1.71 -11.07
CA THR A 14 13.60 -2.11 -9.68
C THR A 14 13.96 -3.58 -9.64
N VAL A 15 15.08 -3.89 -9.00
CA VAL A 15 15.59 -5.26 -8.86
C VAL A 15 15.87 -5.55 -7.40
N THR A 16 15.80 -6.84 -7.03
CA THR A 16 16.24 -7.31 -5.73
C THR A 16 17.64 -7.90 -5.90
N ARG A 17 18.60 -7.43 -5.10
CA ARG A 17 19.98 -7.93 -5.06
C ARG A 17 20.40 -8.11 -3.61
N ASP A 18 20.90 -9.29 -3.26
CA ASP A 18 21.33 -9.64 -1.89
C ASP A 18 20.25 -9.34 -0.82
N GLY A 19 18.99 -9.62 -1.16
CA GLY A 19 17.83 -9.36 -0.29
C GLY A 19 17.38 -7.89 -0.21
N LYS A 20 18.15 -6.95 -0.77
CA LYS A 20 17.83 -5.52 -0.80
C LYS A 20 17.17 -5.13 -2.12
N ARG A 21 16.09 -4.35 -2.05
CA ARG A 21 15.46 -3.76 -3.24
C ARG A 21 16.18 -2.48 -3.63
N ILE A 22 16.63 -2.39 -4.87
CA ILE A 22 17.27 -1.20 -5.43
C ILE A 22 16.54 -0.72 -6.68
N ARG A 23 16.49 0.59 -6.89
CA ARG A 23 15.95 1.26 -8.08
C ARG A 23 17.12 1.78 -8.89
N VAL A 24 17.29 1.24 -10.10
CA VAL A 24 18.23 1.70 -11.10
C VAL A 24 17.50 2.65 -12.03
N THR A 25 17.95 3.90 -12.08
CA THR A 25 17.45 4.92 -13.01
C THR A 25 18.51 5.20 -14.06
N THR A 26 18.19 4.95 -15.32
CA THR A 26 19.06 5.23 -16.46
C THR A 26 18.51 6.42 -17.23
N THR A 27 19.33 7.43 -17.44
CA THR A 27 18.99 8.63 -18.22
C THR A 27 19.86 8.66 -19.46
N THR A 28 19.24 8.63 -20.64
CA THR A 28 19.88 8.94 -21.92
C THR A 28 19.66 10.42 -22.20
N HIS A 29 20.74 11.19 -22.20
CA HIS A 29 20.73 12.63 -22.43
C HIS A 29 20.61 12.95 -23.92
N LEU A 30 20.34 14.20 -24.23
CA LEU A 30 20.16 14.67 -25.60
C LEU A 30 21.44 14.58 -26.44
N ASP A 31 22.61 14.64 -25.77
CA ASP A 31 23.93 14.50 -26.38
C ASP A 31 24.33 13.02 -26.60
N GLY A 32 23.44 12.07 -26.30
CA GLY A 32 23.69 10.64 -26.40
C GLY A 32 24.44 10.05 -25.20
N SER A 33 24.89 10.87 -24.24
CA SER A 33 25.51 10.36 -23.03
C SER A 33 24.50 9.62 -22.15
N VAL A 34 24.98 8.67 -21.34
CA VAL A 34 24.16 7.84 -20.46
C VAL A 34 24.64 8.00 -19.03
N SER A 35 23.72 8.31 -18.11
CA SER A 35 23.99 8.29 -16.67
C SER A 35 23.08 7.30 -15.95
N THR A 36 23.64 6.64 -14.92
CA THR A 36 22.92 5.67 -14.09
C THR A 36 22.97 6.10 -12.64
N LYS A 37 21.80 6.11 -11.97
CA LYS A 37 21.67 6.33 -10.53
C LYS A 37 21.06 5.10 -9.89
N VAL A 38 21.72 4.57 -8.87
CA VAL A 38 21.18 3.49 -8.03
C VAL A 38 20.74 4.10 -6.71
N THR A 39 19.49 3.87 -6.33
CA THR A 39 18.95 4.26 -5.02
C THR A 39 18.27 3.07 -4.38
N ASP A 40 18.02 3.14 -3.07
CA ASP A 40 17.15 2.18 -2.42
C ASP A 40 15.73 2.30 -3.00
N ALA A 41 15.09 1.14 -3.21
CA ALA A 41 13.69 1.09 -3.59
C ALA A 41 12.86 0.86 -2.32
N PRO A 42 11.68 1.50 -2.20
CA PRO A 42 10.81 1.27 -1.06
C PRO A 42 10.45 -0.22 -0.93
N PRO A 43 10.06 -0.72 0.25
CA PRO A 43 9.53 -2.07 0.41
C PRO A 43 8.33 -2.34 -0.50
N LEU A 44 8.03 -3.62 -0.73
CA LEU A 44 6.79 -4.00 -1.42
C LEU A 44 5.62 -3.76 -0.46
N GLU A 45 4.46 -3.34 -0.98
CA GLU A 45 3.29 -3.02 -0.14
C GLU A 45 2.86 -4.20 0.74
N TRP A 46 2.96 -5.44 0.24
CA TRP A 46 2.66 -6.63 1.06
C TRP A 46 3.58 -6.77 2.28
N ARG A 47 4.84 -6.30 2.24
CA ARG A 47 5.74 -6.33 3.39
C ARG A 47 5.33 -5.30 4.44
N LEU A 48 4.93 -4.12 3.99
CA LEU A 48 4.36 -3.07 4.86
C LEU A 48 3.12 -3.61 5.58
N GLN A 49 2.24 -4.29 4.84
CA GLN A 49 1.06 -4.96 5.40
C GLN A 49 1.43 -6.06 6.39
N ALA A 50 2.40 -6.92 6.06
CA ALA A 50 2.85 -7.98 6.96
C ALA A 50 3.41 -7.43 8.29
N ALA A 51 4.16 -6.32 8.24
CA ALA A 51 4.66 -5.65 9.43
C ALA A 51 3.53 -5.07 10.30
N ALA A 52 2.54 -4.41 9.67
CA ALA A 52 1.34 -3.93 10.35
C ALA A 52 0.55 -5.08 11.01
N ILE A 53 0.29 -6.16 10.28
CA ILE A 53 -0.42 -7.35 10.77
C ILE A 53 0.32 -7.98 11.96
N LYS A 54 1.65 -8.09 11.90
CA LYS A 54 2.46 -8.56 13.03
C LYS A 54 2.29 -7.67 14.27
N ARG A 55 2.25 -6.35 14.09
CA ARG A 55 2.03 -5.41 15.20
C ARG A 55 0.63 -5.57 15.81
N LEU A 56 -0.40 -5.69 14.97
CA LEU A 56 -1.77 -5.89 15.41
C LEU A 56 -1.94 -7.20 16.20
N HIS A 57 -1.29 -8.29 15.77
CA HIS A 57 -1.24 -9.52 16.57
C HIS A 57 -0.61 -9.28 17.95
N GLY A 58 0.49 -8.53 18.02
CA GLY A 58 1.14 -8.18 19.30
C GLY A 58 0.29 -7.26 20.18
N MET A 59 -0.54 -6.40 19.60
CA MET A 59 -1.52 -5.59 20.34
C MET A 59 -2.64 -6.46 20.92
N ALA A 60 -3.26 -7.31 20.10
CA ALA A 60 -4.32 -8.23 20.54
C ALA A 60 -3.81 -9.19 21.63
N ALA A 61 -2.59 -9.73 21.48
CA ALA A 61 -1.98 -10.60 22.49
C ALA A 61 -1.72 -9.91 23.84
N ARG A 62 -1.64 -8.57 23.87
CA ARG A 62 -1.52 -7.77 25.11
C ARG A 62 -2.88 -7.43 25.74
N GLY A 63 -3.98 -7.96 25.20
CA GLY A 63 -5.32 -7.83 25.76
C GLY A 63 -6.14 -6.65 25.21
N LEU A 64 -5.69 -5.99 24.13
CA LEU A 64 -6.50 -4.97 23.47
C LEU A 64 -7.70 -5.63 22.76
N ASP A 65 -8.91 -5.13 23.02
CA ASP A 65 -10.16 -5.69 22.52
C ASP A 65 -10.50 -5.18 21.10
N PHE A 66 -9.97 -5.87 20.09
CA PHE A 66 -10.34 -5.70 18.68
C PHE A 66 -10.00 -6.97 17.89
N ALA A 67 -10.58 -7.11 16.71
CA ALA A 67 -10.17 -8.12 15.72
C ALA A 67 -9.76 -7.42 14.41
N PHE A 68 -9.06 -8.13 13.52
CA PHE A 68 -8.64 -7.55 12.25
C PHE A 68 -8.55 -8.61 11.15
N ALA A 69 -8.60 -8.15 9.89
CA ALA A 69 -8.37 -8.96 8.71
C ALA A 69 -7.51 -8.18 7.71
N GLY A 70 -6.50 -8.83 7.14
CA GLY A 70 -5.72 -8.30 6.03
C GLY A 70 -6.33 -8.75 4.71
N ASP A 71 -6.54 -7.80 3.79
CA ASP A 71 -7.01 -8.06 2.44
C ASP A 71 -5.87 -7.90 1.44
N MET A 72 -5.62 -8.94 0.66
CA MET A 72 -4.46 -9.03 -0.22
C MET A 72 -4.85 -8.74 -1.68
N ASN A 73 -5.60 -7.67 -1.91
CA ASN A 73 -6.28 -7.39 -3.19
C ASN A 73 -5.35 -6.92 -4.32
N GLY A 74 -4.11 -6.53 -4.00
CA GLY A 74 -3.14 -5.99 -4.96
C GLY A 74 -2.10 -6.98 -5.47
N LEU A 75 -2.01 -8.20 -4.93
CA LEU A 75 -0.98 -9.14 -5.36
C LEU A 75 -1.30 -9.74 -6.74
N PRO A 76 -0.31 -9.86 -7.65
CA PRO A 76 -0.51 -10.55 -8.91
C PRO A 76 -0.90 -12.01 -8.62
N LEU A 77 -2.18 -12.31 -8.79
CA LEU A 77 -2.63 -13.71 -8.83
C LEU A 77 -1.90 -14.38 -9.99
N LEU A 78 -1.31 -15.55 -9.70
CA LEU A 78 -0.34 -16.23 -10.55
C LEU A 78 -0.88 -16.61 -11.93
N SER A 79 -2.20 -16.67 -12.11
CA SER A 79 -2.84 -16.99 -13.39
C SER A 79 -4.02 -16.07 -13.72
N PRO A 80 -4.34 -15.88 -15.02
CA PRO A 80 -5.56 -15.19 -15.44
C PRO A 80 -6.82 -15.80 -14.86
N SER A 81 -6.88 -17.14 -14.73
CA SER A 81 -8.03 -17.84 -14.15
C SER A 81 -8.20 -17.54 -12.67
N SER A 82 -7.12 -17.40 -11.90
CA SER A 82 -7.20 -16.99 -10.49
C SER A 82 -7.73 -15.56 -10.35
N LYS A 83 -7.36 -14.64 -11.27
CA LYS A 83 -7.93 -13.28 -11.29
C LYS A 83 -9.43 -13.29 -11.55
N VAL A 84 -9.89 -14.09 -12.50
CA VAL A 84 -11.33 -14.23 -12.79
C VAL A 84 -12.06 -14.80 -11.57
N LYS A 85 -11.55 -15.89 -10.99
CA LYS A 85 -12.13 -16.48 -9.78
C LYS A 85 -12.20 -15.48 -8.63
N ALA A 86 -11.10 -14.79 -8.32
CA ALA A 86 -11.05 -13.82 -7.24
C ALA A 86 -12.09 -12.71 -7.41
N LYS A 87 -12.19 -12.13 -8.62
CA LYS A 87 -13.23 -11.13 -8.91
C LYS A 87 -14.64 -11.71 -8.79
N ALA A 88 -14.87 -12.90 -9.33
CA ALA A 88 -16.17 -13.57 -9.26
C ALA A 88 -16.57 -13.92 -7.82
N THR A 89 -15.61 -14.18 -6.93
CA THR A 89 -15.83 -14.46 -5.51
C THR A 89 -15.83 -13.20 -4.62
N GLY A 90 -15.83 -12.01 -5.21
CA GLY A 90 -16.03 -10.76 -4.47
C GLY A 90 -14.76 -9.98 -4.10
N MET A 91 -13.58 -10.35 -4.62
CA MET A 91 -12.40 -9.48 -4.55
C MET A 91 -12.73 -8.15 -5.22
N THR A 92 -12.84 -7.09 -4.43
CA THR A 92 -13.31 -5.79 -4.91
C THR A 92 -12.12 -4.85 -5.13
N PRO A 93 -11.95 -4.30 -6.34
CA PRO A 93 -10.90 -3.32 -6.61
C PRO A 93 -11.00 -2.10 -5.69
N GLY A 94 -9.86 -1.68 -5.16
CA GLY A 94 -9.74 -0.50 -4.33
C GLY A 94 -10.27 -0.63 -2.90
N GLU A 95 -10.63 -1.85 -2.46
CA GLU A 95 -10.87 -2.12 -1.04
C GLU A 95 -9.59 -1.91 -0.22
N HIS A 96 -9.74 -1.46 1.03
CA HIS A 96 -8.63 -1.18 1.94
C HIS A 96 -7.81 -2.45 2.23
N ASP A 97 -6.52 -2.28 2.52
CA ASP A 97 -5.61 -3.40 2.83
C ASP A 97 -5.90 -4.06 4.19
N ILE A 98 -6.43 -3.32 5.17
CA ILE A 98 -6.70 -3.86 6.52
C ILE A 98 -8.05 -3.37 7.05
N ARG A 99 -8.84 -4.32 7.55
CA ARG A 99 -10.07 -4.07 8.33
C ARG A 99 -9.79 -4.27 9.81
N ILE A 100 -10.27 -3.34 10.64
CA ILE A 100 -10.19 -3.37 12.11
C ILE A 100 -11.60 -3.40 12.68
N TYR A 101 -11.98 -4.51 13.30
CA TYR A 101 -13.26 -4.69 13.98
C TYR A 101 -13.11 -4.25 15.43
N LEU A 102 -13.75 -3.14 15.77
CA LEU A 102 -13.67 -2.49 17.07
C LEU A 102 -14.93 -2.79 17.90
N PRO A 103 -14.87 -2.59 19.24
CA PRO A 103 -16.02 -2.77 20.10
C PRO A 103 -17.23 -1.93 19.66
N HIS A 104 -18.43 -2.43 19.97
CA HIS A 104 -19.71 -1.84 19.60
C HIS A 104 -19.99 -1.80 18.09
N GLY A 105 -19.46 -2.79 17.35
CA GLY A 105 -19.74 -2.94 15.91
C GLY A 105 -19.10 -1.86 15.03
N ARG A 106 -18.08 -1.16 15.55
CA ARG A 106 -17.37 -0.12 14.81
C ARG A 106 -16.34 -0.75 13.86
N LEU A 107 -16.20 -0.21 12.66
CA LEU A 107 -15.25 -0.68 11.66
C LEU A 107 -14.24 0.41 11.34
N GLY A 108 -12.95 0.08 11.47
CA GLY A 108 -11.83 0.88 10.98
C GLY A 108 -11.24 0.27 9.71
N LEU A 109 -10.81 1.11 8.78
CA LEU A 109 -10.30 0.72 7.47
C LEU A 109 -8.97 1.42 7.21
N ILE A 110 -7.93 0.65 6.91
CA ILE A 110 -6.57 1.17 6.72
C ILE A 110 -6.06 0.77 5.34
N GLU A 111 -5.66 1.77 4.57
CA GLU A 111 -4.97 1.63 3.29
C GLU A 111 -3.49 1.91 3.51
N LEU A 112 -2.63 1.04 2.98
CA LEU A 112 -1.18 1.18 3.06
C LEU A 112 -0.63 1.60 1.69
N LYS A 113 0.26 2.58 1.70
CA LYS A 113 1.02 2.98 0.52
C LYS A 113 2.49 3.09 0.87
N ASN A 114 3.33 2.70 -0.07
CA ASN A 114 4.72 3.14 -0.01
C ASN A 114 4.81 4.67 -0.17
N ALA A 115 5.88 5.28 0.34
CA ALA A 115 6.04 6.74 0.33
C ALA A 115 6.00 7.43 -1.05
N ASP A 116 6.20 6.70 -2.14
CA ASP A 116 6.07 7.25 -3.50
C ASP A 116 4.64 6.99 -4.07
N GLY A 117 3.90 6.07 -3.46
CA GLY A 117 2.61 5.58 -3.89
C GLY A 117 1.50 6.61 -3.73
N ARG A 118 0.51 6.52 -4.61
CA ARG A 118 -0.74 7.28 -4.53
C ARG A 118 -1.90 6.30 -4.64
N PRO A 119 -3.03 6.55 -3.95
CA PRO A 119 -4.24 5.80 -4.20
C PRO A 119 -4.61 5.83 -5.68
N SER A 120 -5.04 4.68 -6.21
CA SER A 120 -5.61 4.62 -7.56
C SER A 120 -6.94 5.39 -7.62
N SER A 121 -7.44 5.64 -8.83
CA SER A 121 -8.78 6.21 -9.02
C SER A 121 -9.88 5.30 -8.44
N GLU A 122 -9.72 3.99 -8.57
CA GLU A 122 -10.63 2.99 -8.00
C GLU A 122 -10.63 3.03 -6.46
N GLN A 123 -9.44 3.13 -5.84
CA GLN A 123 -9.31 3.31 -4.39
C GLN A 123 -9.98 4.60 -3.92
N THR A 124 -9.69 5.71 -4.61
CA THR A 124 -10.30 7.00 -4.27
C THR A 124 -11.82 6.96 -4.33
N ALA A 125 -12.39 6.34 -5.38
CA ALA A 125 -13.83 6.17 -5.52
C ALA A 125 -14.43 5.26 -4.43
N ARG A 126 -13.75 4.15 -4.12
CA ARG A 126 -14.18 3.18 -3.09
C ARG A 126 -14.18 3.81 -1.70
N HIS A 127 -13.11 4.50 -1.32
CA HIS A 127 -12.98 5.14 0.00
C HIS A 127 -14.05 6.21 0.19
N LYS A 128 -14.27 7.04 -0.85
CA LYS A 128 -15.35 8.02 -0.86
C LYS A 128 -16.71 7.34 -0.67
N ARG A 129 -16.99 6.27 -1.41
CA ARG A 129 -18.26 5.54 -1.29
C ARG A 129 -18.46 4.94 0.10
N LEU A 130 -17.41 4.40 0.72
CA LEU A 130 -17.48 3.87 2.08
C LEU A 130 -17.72 5.00 3.10
N ALA A 131 -17.14 6.18 2.90
CA ALA A 131 -17.41 7.34 3.76
C ALA A 131 -18.88 7.78 3.65
N GLU A 132 -19.44 7.81 2.43
CA GLU A 132 -20.87 8.10 2.19
C GLU A 132 -21.81 7.09 2.86
N LEU A 133 -21.36 5.85 3.06
CA LEU A 133 -22.11 4.80 3.77
C LEU A 133 -21.96 4.89 5.30
N GLY A 134 -21.19 5.85 5.81
CA GLY A 134 -20.99 6.05 7.26
C GLY A 134 -19.77 5.34 7.84
N PHE A 135 -18.90 4.73 7.01
CA PHE A 135 -17.62 4.20 7.47
C PHE A 135 -16.61 5.35 7.60
N ASP A 136 -16.63 6.04 8.73
CA ASP A 136 -15.89 7.27 9.03
C ASP A 136 -14.42 7.05 9.44
N ARG A 137 -14.09 5.88 10.00
CA ARG A 137 -12.74 5.51 10.45
C ARG A 137 -11.92 4.94 9.29
N GLN A 138 -11.52 5.82 8.38
CA GLN A 138 -10.64 5.49 7.26
C GLN A 138 -9.29 6.19 7.42
N ALA A 139 -8.19 5.47 7.18
CA ALA A 139 -6.84 6.03 7.22
C ALA A 139 -6.00 5.54 6.03
N VAL A 140 -5.19 6.45 5.47
CA VAL A 140 -4.13 6.11 4.52
C VAL A 140 -2.79 6.27 5.23
N VAL A 141 -2.06 5.18 5.39
CA VAL A 141 -0.70 5.18 5.98
C VAL A 141 0.30 5.17 4.85
N LYS A 142 1.22 6.14 4.86
CA LYS A 142 2.17 6.36 3.77
C LYS A 142 3.57 6.58 4.31
N GLU A 143 4.26 5.48 4.60
CA GLU A 143 5.61 5.48 5.16
C GLU A 143 6.61 4.73 4.26
N ARG A 144 7.91 4.84 4.60
CA ARG A 144 8.99 4.18 3.83
C ARG A 144 9.39 2.86 4.44
N GLU A 145 9.39 2.76 5.75
CA GLU A 145 9.92 1.60 6.47
C GLU A 145 8.82 0.75 7.10
N GLU A 146 9.06 -0.55 7.21
CA GLU A 146 8.12 -1.52 7.79
C GLU A 146 7.75 -1.18 9.25
N ASN A 147 8.74 -0.71 10.04
CA ASN A 147 8.51 -0.31 11.42
C ASN A 147 7.68 0.99 11.53
N GLU A 148 7.93 1.97 10.65
CA GLU A 148 7.15 3.21 10.63
C GLU A 148 5.68 2.93 10.30
N VAL A 149 5.41 2.04 9.35
CA VAL A 149 4.05 1.58 9.05
C VAL A 149 3.43 0.90 10.27
N ALA A 150 4.15 -0.01 10.92
CA ALA A 150 3.65 -0.71 12.10
C ALA A 150 3.31 0.26 13.25
N ASP A 151 4.17 1.24 13.52
CA ASP A 151 3.97 2.25 14.55
C ASP A 151 2.80 3.18 14.22
N ALA A 152 2.67 3.60 12.96
CA ALA A 152 1.54 4.41 12.50
C ALA A 152 0.21 3.66 12.63
N VAL A 153 0.17 2.39 12.23
CA VAL A 153 -1.02 1.53 12.35
C VAL A 153 -1.41 1.34 13.82
N GLU A 154 -0.46 1.04 14.71
CA GLU A 154 -0.75 0.92 16.15
C GLU A 154 -1.35 2.22 16.70
N ARG A 155 -0.74 3.36 16.41
CA ARG A 155 -1.23 4.67 16.85
C ARG A 155 -2.64 4.97 16.36
N ILE A 156 -2.96 4.64 15.11
CA ILE A 156 -4.30 4.82 14.54
C ILE A 156 -5.33 3.94 15.28
N VAL A 157 -5.01 2.66 15.46
CA VAL A 157 -5.94 1.71 16.10
C VAL A 157 -6.18 2.10 17.55
N ARG A 158 -5.14 2.47 18.30
CA ARG A 158 -5.26 3.01 19.67
C ARG A 158 -6.16 4.24 19.72
N GLY A 159 -5.93 5.19 18.81
CA GLY A 159 -6.77 6.38 18.68
C GLY A 159 -8.25 6.06 18.40
N TRP A 160 -8.54 5.02 17.61
CA TRP A 160 -9.92 4.58 17.37
C TRP A 160 -10.56 3.84 18.55
N MET A 161 -9.74 3.16 19.36
CA MET A 161 -10.15 2.52 20.61
C MET A 161 -10.38 3.55 21.74
N GLY A 162 -9.70 4.69 21.68
CA GLY A 162 -9.68 5.69 22.76
C GLY A 162 -8.58 5.41 23.80
N GLU A 163 -7.51 4.72 23.40
CA GLU A 163 -6.31 4.44 24.21
C GLU A 163 -5.14 5.39 23.89
#